data_AF-A0A1V4YMX1-F1
#
_entry.id   AF-A0A1V4YMX1-F1
#
_cell.length_a   1.000
_cell.length_b   1.000
_cell.length_c   1.000
_cell.angle_alpha   90.00
_cell.angle_beta   90.00
_cell.angle_gamma   90.00
#
_symmetry.space_group_name_H-M   'P 1'
#
loop_
_entity.id
_entity.type
_entity.pdbx_description
1 polymer ?
#
loop_
_entity_poly.entity_id
_entity_poly.type
_entity_poly.pdbx_seq_one_letter_code
_entity_poly.pdbx_strand_id
1 'polypeptide(L)'
;MKKILQKLLKGEITIQEAEKNLKSIQIREIEDFAKLDMFRDIRTGIPEVIFAGSKGNEEIIKIILGSMDKGRLMVTKLDQEKYNDIKDQLIFSEEFKTDYNEKAEILVIKNHEIEKKGKIGVVTAGTSDIPVAEEARITAEEMGCETLTAYDVGIYQANYRLAIMMNLIVTMFDQAWRPFVIERAEDSNAPEIFSRVLNYFSFIALFIWLFLSVFIGDIVSIEIKKGIPIVNAIYYQGLKIVPIIMGAYFLNGLYINFIAPLIIEKNTKAIMYSTILGAASNLFFNFLLIPKYSIIGASLSCFASYLLMAMLIRFYSYKSYPVKYDYRRLAVLLLVAVSLYLIYYLSNGRTAHIFLLKIVLVFAYPTIIYFSGFFSKEELSKIKSLIN
;
A
#
# COMPACT_ATOMS: atom_id res chain seq x y z
N MET A 1 -2.86 14.76 52.68
CA MET A 1 -1.69 13.99 53.19
C MET A 1 -1.25 14.39 54.60
N LYS A 2 -0.80 15.64 54.85
CA LYS A 2 -0.22 16.07 56.14
C LYS A 2 -1.10 15.82 57.38
N LYS A 3 -2.41 16.10 57.30
CA LYS A 3 -3.38 15.82 58.38
C LYS A 3 -3.52 14.33 58.72
N ILE A 4 -3.48 13.44 57.72
CA ILE A 4 -3.60 11.99 57.93
C ILE A 4 -2.34 11.46 58.61
N LEU A 5 -1.17 11.90 58.16
CA LEU A 5 0.11 11.54 58.79
C LEU A 5 0.21 12.04 60.23
N GLN A 6 -0.33 13.23 60.53
CA GLN A 6 -0.40 13.74 61.90
C GLN A 6 -1.35 12.92 62.79
N LYS A 7 -2.48 12.46 62.27
CA LYS A 7 -3.40 11.56 63.01
C LYS A 7 -2.77 10.20 63.28
N LEU A 8 -2.01 9.66 62.33
CA LEU A 8 -1.26 8.41 62.50
C LEU A 8 -0.16 8.55 63.56
N LEU A 9 0.61 9.65 63.53
CA LEU A 9 1.65 9.97 64.52
C LEU A 9 1.09 10.15 65.94
N LYS A 10 -0.14 10.64 66.07
CA LYS A 10 -0.84 10.78 67.34
C LYS A 10 -1.53 9.49 67.81
N GLY A 11 -1.48 8.41 67.03
CA GLY A 11 -2.15 7.15 67.33
C GLY A 11 -3.68 7.20 67.20
N GLU A 12 -4.23 8.26 66.59
CA GLU A 12 -5.69 8.44 66.41
C GLU A 12 -6.26 7.52 65.32
N ILE A 13 -5.41 7.00 64.43
CA ILE A 13 -5.77 6.06 63.37
C ILE A 13 -4.69 4.99 63.26
N THR A 14 -5.09 3.78 62.87
CA THR A 14 -4.16 2.69 62.60
C THR A 14 -3.38 2.90 61.29
N ILE A 15 -2.25 2.21 61.11
CA ILE A 15 -1.49 2.23 59.84
C ILE A 15 -2.38 1.80 58.66
N GLN A 16 -3.25 0.80 58.87
CA GLN A 16 -4.20 0.32 57.85
C GLN A 16 -5.27 1.37 57.49
N GLU A 17 -5.77 2.13 58.47
CA GLU A 17 -6.70 3.25 58.21
C GLU A 17 -6.01 4.43 57.53
N ALA A 18 -4.77 4.74 57.91
CA ALA A 18 -4.00 5.78 57.24
C ALA A 18 -3.73 5.40 55.77
N GLU A 19 -3.37 4.15 55.50
CA GLU A 19 -3.19 3.63 54.14
C GLU A 19 -4.49 3.70 53.34
N LYS A 20 -5.62 3.29 53.91
CA LYS A 20 -6.95 3.37 53.27
C LYS A 20 -7.35 4.81 52.94
N ASN A 21 -7.16 5.74 53.87
CA ASN A 21 -7.47 7.16 53.67
C ASN A 21 -6.53 7.85 52.68
N LEU A 22 -5.28 7.38 52.56
CA LEU A 22 -4.35 7.86 51.54
C LEU A 22 -4.71 7.31 50.15
N LYS A 23 -5.14 6.05 50.06
CA LYS A 23 -5.66 5.45 48.82
C LYS A 23 -6.95 6.12 48.36
N SER A 24 -7.84 6.52 49.27
CA SER A 24 -9.08 7.22 48.89
C SER A 24 -8.84 8.62 48.36
N ILE A 25 -7.80 9.34 48.83
CA ILE A 25 -7.43 10.65 48.27
C ILE A 25 -6.95 10.55 46.81
N GLN A 26 -6.43 9.39 46.41
CA GLN A 26 -6.01 9.17 45.02
C GLN A 26 -7.20 9.07 44.05
N ILE A 27 -8.42 8.89 44.57
CA ILE A 27 -9.62 8.67 43.76
C ILE A 27 -10.65 9.76 44.06
N ARG A 28 -10.95 10.63 43.08
CA ARG A 28 -12.10 11.56 43.18
C ARG A 28 -13.31 10.86 42.58
N GLU A 29 -14.32 10.58 43.41
CA GLU A 29 -15.62 10.09 42.95
C GLU A 29 -16.45 11.28 42.45
N ILE A 30 -16.86 11.24 41.17
CA ILE A 30 -17.87 12.13 40.61
C ILE A 30 -19.19 11.36 40.62
N GLU A 31 -20.05 11.68 41.59
CA GLU A 31 -21.30 10.97 41.86
C GLU A 31 -21.09 9.43 41.92
N ASP A 32 -22.11 8.62 41.61
CA ASP A 32 -22.03 7.14 41.66
C ASP A 32 -21.45 6.50 40.39
N PHE A 33 -21.09 7.30 39.37
CA PHE A 33 -20.80 6.79 38.02
C PHE A 33 -19.33 6.94 37.55
N ALA A 34 -18.45 7.67 38.27
CA ALA A 34 -17.05 7.78 37.88
C ALA A 34 -16.06 7.90 39.04
N LYS A 35 -14.95 7.17 38.94
CA LYS A 35 -13.79 7.23 39.85
C LYS A 35 -12.58 7.76 39.07
N LEU A 36 -12.16 8.99 39.34
CA LEU A 36 -11.02 9.63 38.69
C LEU A 36 -9.72 9.34 39.44
N ASP A 37 -8.68 8.88 38.76
CA ASP A 37 -7.34 8.68 39.36
C ASP A 37 -6.56 10.00 39.35
N MET A 38 -6.54 10.69 40.49
CA MET A 38 -6.02 12.05 40.61
C MET A 38 -4.51 12.18 40.41
N PHE A 39 -3.75 11.08 40.45
CA PHE A 39 -2.29 11.11 40.37
C PHE A 39 -1.72 10.28 39.22
N ARG A 40 -2.56 9.86 38.26
CA ARG A 40 -2.12 9.04 37.12
C ARG A 40 -1.02 9.72 36.31
N ASP A 41 -1.21 10.98 35.95
CA ASP A 41 -0.25 11.73 35.13
C ASP A 41 1.09 11.91 35.85
N ILE A 42 1.09 12.30 37.13
CA ILE A 42 2.31 12.45 37.94
C ILE A 42 3.06 11.13 38.12
N ARG A 43 2.35 9.99 38.18
CA ARG A 43 2.94 8.66 38.39
C ARG A 43 3.43 8.01 37.10
N THR A 44 2.76 8.28 35.98
CA THR A 44 2.94 7.49 34.74
C THR A 44 3.24 8.32 33.50
N GLY A 45 3.05 9.64 33.53
CA GLY A 45 3.11 10.52 32.36
C GLY A 45 1.97 10.31 31.36
N ILE A 46 0.90 9.60 31.76
CA ILE A 46 -0.27 9.30 30.93
C ILE A 46 -1.41 10.24 31.33
N PRO A 47 -2.04 10.95 30.38
CA PRO A 47 -3.18 11.82 30.67
C PRO A 47 -4.39 11.03 31.17
N GLU A 48 -5.35 11.72 31.79
CA GLU A 48 -6.61 11.08 32.17
C GLU A 48 -7.38 10.65 30.91
N VAL A 49 -7.95 9.43 30.92
CA VAL A 49 -8.69 8.89 29.78
C VAL A 49 -10.13 8.58 30.20
N ILE A 50 -11.08 9.21 29.52
CA ILE A 50 -12.52 9.05 29.74
C ILE A 50 -13.09 8.20 28.62
N PHE A 51 -13.68 7.06 28.96
CA PHE A 51 -14.43 6.23 28.00
C PHE A 51 -15.87 6.77 27.85
N ALA A 52 -16.24 7.22 26.65
CA ALA A 52 -17.56 7.80 26.34
C ALA A 52 -18.58 6.78 25.79
N GLY A 53 -18.14 5.61 25.32
CA GLY A 53 -18.99 4.66 24.59
C GLY A 53 -20.25 4.22 25.34
N SER A 54 -20.17 4.06 26.67
CA SER A 54 -21.28 3.62 27.52
C SER A 54 -21.95 4.74 28.33
N LYS A 55 -21.56 6.00 28.14
CA LYS A 55 -22.00 7.14 28.97
C LYS A 55 -22.96 8.05 28.21
N GLY A 56 -23.87 8.68 28.96
CA GLY A 56 -24.75 9.73 28.44
C GLY A 56 -24.02 11.05 28.20
N ASN A 57 -24.56 11.91 27.34
CA ASN A 57 -23.95 13.20 26.98
C ASN A 57 -23.71 14.09 28.23
N GLU A 58 -24.69 14.18 29.13
CA GLU A 58 -24.56 14.96 30.38
C GLU A 58 -23.47 14.41 31.31
N GLU A 59 -23.34 13.09 31.42
CA GLU A 59 -22.29 12.44 32.22
C GLU A 59 -20.90 12.75 31.65
N ILE A 60 -20.75 12.69 30.33
CA ILE A 60 -19.48 12.99 29.65
C ILE A 60 -19.06 14.43 29.97
N ILE A 61 -19.97 15.40 29.81
CA ILE A 61 -19.69 16.82 30.09
C ILE A 61 -19.28 17.02 31.55
N LYS A 62 -20.02 16.44 32.50
CA LYS A 62 -19.69 16.53 33.94
C LYS A 62 -18.30 15.98 34.24
N ILE A 63 -17.92 14.86 33.66
CA ILE A 63 -16.60 14.24 33.89
C ILE A 63 -15.49 15.09 33.28
N ILE A 64 -15.69 15.62 32.06
CA ILE A 64 -14.71 16.51 31.42
C ILE A 64 -14.47 17.73 32.30
N LEU A 65 -15.53 18.47 32.64
CA LEU A 65 -15.44 19.69 33.46
C LEU A 65 -14.85 19.41 34.85
N GLY A 66 -15.22 18.28 35.47
CA GLY A 66 -14.68 17.83 36.76
C GLY A 66 -13.22 17.37 36.73
N SER A 67 -12.62 17.21 35.55
CA SER A 67 -11.24 16.74 35.33
C SER A 67 -10.31 17.82 34.76
N MET A 68 -10.81 19.05 34.54
CA MET A 68 -10.04 20.13 33.90
C MET A 68 -8.85 20.60 34.75
N ASP A 69 -8.89 20.41 36.08
CA ASP A 69 -7.81 20.73 37.00
C ASP A 69 -6.51 19.94 36.73
N LYS A 70 -6.59 18.86 35.93
CA LYS A 70 -5.43 18.07 35.50
C LYS A 70 -4.68 18.67 34.30
N GLY A 71 -5.25 19.63 33.60
CA GLY A 71 -4.63 20.29 32.44
C GLY A 71 -4.62 19.47 31.13
N ARG A 72 -4.63 18.13 31.19
CA ARG A 72 -4.71 17.25 30.00
C ARG A 72 -5.67 16.08 30.20
N LEU A 73 -6.50 15.82 29.20
CA LEU A 73 -7.42 14.68 29.17
C LEU A 73 -7.67 14.18 27.74
N MET A 74 -8.04 12.90 27.63
CA MET A 74 -8.54 12.29 26.41
C MET A 74 -9.92 11.70 26.66
N VAL A 75 -10.82 11.86 25.70
CA VAL A 75 -12.13 11.20 25.68
C VAL A 75 -12.13 10.23 24.51
N THR A 76 -12.28 8.93 24.77
CA THR A 76 -12.24 7.87 23.74
C THR A 76 -13.62 7.28 23.48
N LYS A 77 -13.81 6.72 22.28
CA LYS A 77 -15.11 6.21 21.80
C LYS A 77 -16.20 7.28 21.86
N LEU A 78 -15.82 8.49 21.45
CA LEU A 78 -16.72 9.61 21.27
C LEU A 78 -17.03 9.75 19.78
N ASP A 79 -18.13 9.15 19.36
CA ASP A 79 -18.60 9.24 17.97
C ASP A 79 -18.91 10.70 17.56
N GLN A 80 -18.98 10.93 16.26
CA GLN A 80 -19.13 12.27 15.69
C GLN A 80 -20.47 12.92 16.07
N GLU A 81 -21.52 12.13 16.27
CA GLU A 81 -22.86 12.59 16.65
C GLU A 81 -22.84 13.11 18.09
N LYS A 82 -22.36 12.29 19.03
CA LYS A 82 -22.17 12.68 20.43
C LYS A 82 -21.23 13.87 20.58
N TYR A 83 -20.12 13.92 19.81
CA TYR A 83 -19.23 15.07 19.86
C TYR A 83 -19.96 16.36 19.44
N ASN A 84 -20.76 16.31 18.38
CA ASN A 84 -21.54 17.47 17.94
C ASN A 84 -22.58 17.92 18.97
N ASP A 85 -23.18 17.00 19.71
CA ASP A 85 -24.16 17.33 20.76
C ASP A 85 -23.53 18.04 21.97
N ILE A 86 -22.28 17.72 22.29
CA ILE A 86 -21.62 18.23 23.51
C ILE A 86 -20.69 19.41 23.25
N LYS A 87 -20.15 19.58 22.03
CA LYS A 87 -19.09 20.56 21.75
C LYS A 87 -19.45 21.99 22.16
N ASP A 88 -20.71 22.40 21.97
CA ASP A 88 -21.15 23.77 22.27
C ASP A 88 -21.30 24.03 23.77
N GLN A 89 -21.41 22.95 24.57
CA GLN A 89 -21.47 23.01 26.03
C GLN A 89 -20.08 22.94 26.67
N LEU A 90 -19.06 22.54 25.89
CA LEU A 90 -17.66 22.46 26.30
C LEU A 90 -16.96 23.81 26.07
N ILE A 91 -17.41 24.84 26.80
CA ILE A 91 -16.80 26.17 26.76
C ILE A 91 -15.63 26.19 27.76
N PHE A 92 -14.42 26.35 27.22
CA PHE A 92 -13.19 26.39 28.00
C PHE A 92 -12.60 27.81 28.04
N SER A 93 -11.76 28.09 29.05
CA SER A 93 -10.92 29.27 29.06
C SER A 93 -9.90 29.22 27.92
N GLU A 94 -9.38 30.38 27.49
CA GLU A 94 -8.40 30.50 26.38
C GLU A 94 -7.13 29.65 26.55
N GLU A 95 -6.87 29.16 27.76
CA GLU A 95 -5.73 28.31 28.10
C GLU A 95 -5.85 26.87 27.58
N PHE A 96 -7.06 26.39 27.28
CA PHE A 96 -7.28 25.00 26.83
C PHE A 96 -7.50 24.92 25.32
N LYS A 97 -6.82 23.98 24.68
CA LYS A 97 -7.03 23.60 23.28
C LYS A 97 -7.75 22.27 23.20
N THR A 98 -8.66 22.17 22.25
CA THR A 98 -9.40 20.94 21.93
C THR A 98 -9.04 20.46 20.54
N ASP A 99 -8.75 19.17 20.39
CA ASP A 99 -8.52 18.53 19.10
C ASP A 99 -9.38 17.26 19.00
N TYR A 100 -10.29 17.22 18.04
CA TYR A 100 -11.16 16.06 17.82
C TYR A 100 -10.77 15.35 16.54
N ASN A 101 -10.49 14.05 16.66
CA ASN A 101 -10.23 13.19 15.53
C ASN A 101 -11.42 12.26 15.29
N GLU A 102 -12.15 12.53 14.20
CA GLU A 102 -13.31 11.75 13.77
C GLU A 102 -12.99 10.27 13.54
N LYS A 103 -11.83 9.96 12.94
CA LYS A 103 -11.45 8.59 12.62
C LYS A 103 -11.13 7.78 13.86
N ALA A 104 -10.48 8.38 14.85
CA ALA A 104 -10.15 7.73 16.11
C ALA A 104 -11.33 7.68 17.09
N GLU A 105 -12.34 8.53 16.89
CA GLU A 105 -13.37 8.84 17.89
C GLU A 105 -12.75 9.32 19.21
N ILE A 106 -11.75 10.20 19.11
CA ILE A 106 -11.01 10.73 20.26
C ILE A 106 -11.06 12.26 20.28
N LEU A 107 -11.46 12.81 21.43
CA LEU A 107 -11.29 14.22 21.78
C LEU A 107 -10.11 14.37 22.75
N VAL A 108 -9.12 15.17 22.37
CA VAL A 108 -8.01 15.58 23.23
C VAL A 108 -8.28 16.98 23.74
N ILE A 109 -8.13 17.20 25.04
CA ILE A 109 -8.21 18.54 25.66
C ILE A 109 -6.93 18.76 26.45
N LYS A 110 -6.20 19.83 26.15
CA LYS A 110 -4.90 20.11 26.77
C LYS A 110 -4.63 21.61 26.95
N ASN A 111 -3.98 21.99 28.04
CA ASN A 111 -3.51 23.35 28.30
C ASN A 111 -1.98 23.53 28.12
N HIS A 112 -1.24 22.46 27.89
CA HIS A 112 0.18 22.49 27.57
C HIS A 112 0.55 21.33 26.63
N GLU A 113 1.63 21.51 25.87
CA GLU A 113 2.23 20.45 25.05
C GLU A 113 3.27 19.67 25.86
N ILE A 114 3.43 18.39 25.54
CA ILE A 114 4.49 17.57 26.11
C ILE A 114 5.66 17.43 25.15
N GLU A 115 6.86 17.31 25.72
CA GLU A 115 8.07 17.02 24.96
C GLU A 115 7.99 15.61 24.38
N LYS A 116 8.02 15.49 23.05
CA LYS A 116 8.01 14.20 22.36
C LYS A 116 9.38 13.52 22.48
N LYS A 117 9.43 12.32 23.07
CA LYS A 117 10.60 11.45 23.24
C LYS A 117 10.36 10.11 22.55
N GLY A 118 11.29 9.76 21.66
CA GLY A 118 11.22 8.54 20.87
C GLY A 118 10.25 8.63 19.69
N LYS A 119 10.35 7.66 18.79
CA LYS A 119 9.51 7.54 17.59
C LYS A 119 8.77 6.22 17.59
N ILE A 120 7.48 6.24 17.26
CA ILE A 120 6.64 5.05 17.12
C ILE A 120 6.09 5.01 15.69
N GLY A 121 6.28 3.87 15.01
CA GLY A 121 5.67 3.61 13.72
C GLY A 121 4.32 2.92 13.88
N VAL A 122 3.24 3.52 13.38
CA VAL A 122 1.89 2.92 13.31
C VAL A 122 1.64 2.47 11.87
N VAL A 123 1.63 1.16 11.64
CA VAL A 123 1.52 0.57 10.30
C VAL A 123 0.29 -0.32 10.25
N THR A 124 -0.53 -0.16 9.21
CA THR A 124 -1.73 -0.99 9.02
C THR A 124 -1.85 -1.62 7.64
N ALA A 125 -2.62 -2.70 7.59
CA ALA A 125 -2.81 -3.50 6.39
C ALA A 125 -4.07 -3.09 5.60
N GLY A 126 -4.94 -2.24 6.12
CA GLY A 126 -6.09 -1.78 5.37
C GLY A 126 -6.72 -0.51 5.91
N THR A 127 -7.64 0.06 5.13
CA THR A 127 -8.39 1.23 5.59
C THR A 127 -9.34 0.90 6.74
N SER A 128 -9.73 -0.37 6.90
CA SER A 128 -10.52 -0.86 8.03
C SER A 128 -9.81 -0.70 9.37
N ASP A 129 -8.48 -0.72 9.36
CA ASP A 129 -7.67 -0.60 10.56
C ASP A 129 -7.39 0.87 10.92
N ILE A 130 -7.69 1.82 10.01
CA ILE A 130 -7.39 3.24 10.20
C ILE A 130 -7.99 3.79 11.51
N PRO A 131 -9.25 3.49 11.89
CA PRO A 131 -9.78 3.97 13.16
C PRO A 131 -8.94 3.54 14.37
N VAL A 132 -8.56 2.26 14.41
CA VAL A 132 -7.72 1.68 15.47
C VAL A 132 -6.29 2.24 15.41
N ALA A 133 -5.77 2.48 14.20
CA ALA A 133 -4.46 3.07 13.97
C ALA A 133 -4.39 4.53 14.46
N GLU A 134 -5.43 5.30 14.18
CA GLU A 134 -5.56 6.69 14.63
C GLU A 134 -5.73 6.75 16.15
N GLU A 135 -6.47 5.82 16.76
CA GLU A 135 -6.54 5.66 18.22
C GLU A 135 -5.15 5.39 18.81
N ALA A 136 -4.39 4.47 18.23
CA ALA A 136 -3.01 4.18 18.65
C ALA A 136 -2.07 5.37 18.43
N ARG A 137 -2.21 6.09 17.31
CA ARG A 137 -1.42 7.29 16.98
C ARG A 137 -1.63 8.37 18.02
N ILE A 138 -2.87 8.79 18.23
CA ILE A 138 -3.20 9.89 19.16
C ILE A 138 -2.76 9.50 20.57
N THR A 139 -3.03 8.27 21.00
CA THR A 139 -2.60 7.79 22.31
C THR A 139 -1.09 7.87 22.47
N ALA A 140 -0.32 7.43 21.47
CA ALA A 140 1.13 7.52 21.49
C ALA A 140 1.66 8.96 21.48
N GLU A 141 1.03 9.86 20.73
CA GLU A 141 1.39 11.29 20.72
C GLU A 141 1.12 11.92 22.08
N GLU A 142 -0.02 11.61 22.68
CA GLU A 142 -0.42 12.15 23.99
C GLU A 142 0.36 11.52 25.16
N MET A 143 0.98 10.34 24.95
CA MET A 143 1.99 9.73 25.82
C MET A 143 3.41 10.28 25.59
N GLY A 144 3.59 11.18 24.62
CA GLY A 144 4.85 11.88 24.39
C GLY A 144 5.77 11.19 23.41
N CYS A 145 5.24 10.51 22.40
CA CYS A 145 6.05 9.99 21.30
C CYS A 145 5.79 10.76 20.00
N GLU A 146 6.77 10.79 19.10
CA GLU A 146 6.56 11.18 17.71
C GLU A 146 6.02 9.97 16.94
N THR A 147 4.90 10.11 16.24
CA THR A 147 4.30 9.00 15.49
C THR A 147 4.54 9.14 13.99
N LEU A 148 4.96 8.05 13.34
CA LEU A 148 5.05 7.91 11.90
C LEU A 148 3.96 6.93 11.45
N THR A 149 3.10 7.29 10.50
CA THR A 149 1.98 6.44 10.11
C THR A 149 2.05 5.97 8.66
N ALA A 150 1.65 4.72 8.44
CA ALA A 150 1.59 4.10 7.12
C ALA A 150 0.33 3.22 7.02
N TYR A 151 -0.75 3.77 6.46
CA TYR A 151 -2.06 3.13 6.45
C TYR A 151 -2.33 2.22 5.23
N ASP A 152 -1.55 2.39 4.16
CA ASP A 152 -1.86 1.79 2.86
C ASP A 152 -1.09 0.48 2.58
N VAL A 153 -0.36 -0.06 3.57
CA VAL A 153 0.61 -1.14 3.32
C VAL A 153 -0.06 -2.43 2.84
N GLY A 154 -1.18 -2.82 3.43
CA GLY A 154 -1.88 -4.02 2.95
C GLY A 154 -2.83 -3.74 1.78
N ILE A 155 -3.19 -2.47 1.51
CA ILE A 155 -3.82 -2.10 0.23
C ILE A 155 -2.83 -2.37 -0.92
N TYR A 156 -1.58 -1.97 -0.74
CA TYR A 156 -0.51 -2.29 -1.68
C TYR A 156 -0.36 -3.80 -1.85
N GLN A 157 -0.25 -4.57 -0.76
CA GLN A 157 -0.06 -6.02 -0.85
C GLN A 157 -1.23 -6.73 -1.54
N ALA A 158 -2.48 -6.36 -1.24
CA ALA A 158 -3.66 -6.95 -1.87
C ALA A 158 -3.68 -6.70 -3.39
N ASN A 159 -3.40 -5.46 -3.81
CA ASN A 159 -3.36 -5.12 -5.22
C ASN A 159 -2.12 -5.69 -5.93
N TYR A 160 -0.98 -5.78 -5.25
CA TYR A 160 0.22 -6.45 -5.77
C TYR A 160 -0.07 -7.92 -6.11
N ARG A 161 -0.87 -8.61 -5.28
CA ARG A 161 -1.26 -10.01 -5.54
C ARG A 161 -2.05 -10.18 -6.84
N LEU A 162 -2.86 -9.19 -7.23
CA LEU A 162 -3.57 -9.23 -8.51
C LEU A 162 -2.61 -9.21 -9.71
N ALA A 163 -1.48 -8.51 -9.58
CA ALA A 163 -0.45 -8.47 -10.62
C ALA A 163 0.36 -9.77 -10.73
N ILE A 164 0.28 -10.69 -9.75
CA ILE A 164 1.00 -11.98 -9.78
C ILE A 164 0.60 -12.81 -11.01
N MET A 165 -0.61 -12.63 -11.55
CA MET A 165 -1.02 -13.30 -12.79
C MET A 165 -0.01 -13.10 -13.92
N MET A 166 0.56 -11.90 -14.05
CA MET A 166 1.59 -11.62 -15.04
C MET A 166 2.93 -12.30 -14.70
N ASN A 167 3.29 -12.33 -13.42
CA ASN A 167 4.50 -12.99 -12.95
C ASN A 167 4.47 -14.50 -13.24
N LEU A 168 3.31 -15.15 -13.10
CA LEU A 168 3.15 -16.55 -13.45
C LEU A 168 3.48 -16.81 -14.92
N ILE A 169 2.97 -15.98 -15.84
CA ILE A 169 3.29 -16.09 -17.27
C ILE A 169 4.79 -15.94 -17.52
N VAL A 170 5.40 -14.91 -16.92
CA VAL A 170 6.84 -14.62 -17.08
C VAL A 170 7.71 -15.75 -16.49
N THR A 171 7.30 -16.33 -15.37
CA THR A 171 8.00 -17.45 -14.72
C THR A 171 7.89 -18.73 -15.53
N MET A 172 6.70 -19.05 -16.06
CA MET A 172 6.52 -20.19 -16.96
C MET A 172 7.36 -20.03 -18.22
N PHE A 173 7.41 -18.82 -18.79
CA PHE A 173 8.31 -18.52 -19.89
C PHE A 173 9.77 -18.73 -19.49
N ASP A 174 10.26 -18.20 -18.36
CA ASP A 174 11.66 -18.37 -17.93
C ASP A 174 12.05 -19.86 -17.79
N GLN A 175 11.17 -20.66 -17.19
CA GLN A 175 11.39 -22.09 -17.00
C GLN A 175 11.53 -22.85 -18.33
N ALA A 176 10.75 -22.47 -19.35
CA ALA A 176 10.85 -23.04 -20.69
C ALA A 176 12.01 -22.45 -21.51
N TRP A 177 12.30 -21.16 -21.30
CA TRP A 177 13.25 -20.39 -22.10
C TRP A 177 14.69 -20.80 -21.85
N ARG A 178 15.07 -21.03 -20.59
CA ARG A 178 16.45 -21.42 -20.23
C ARG A 178 16.94 -22.69 -20.92
N PRO A 179 16.25 -23.84 -20.84
CA PRO A 179 16.69 -25.05 -21.53
C PRO A 179 16.67 -24.86 -23.05
N PHE A 180 15.67 -24.15 -23.59
CA PHE A 180 15.59 -23.85 -25.03
C PHE A 180 16.80 -23.07 -25.53
N VAL A 181 17.25 -22.06 -24.80
CA VAL A 181 18.46 -21.27 -25.15
C VAL A 181 19.70 -22.14 -25.17
N ILE A 182 19.86 -23.04 -24.20
CA ILE A 182 21.03 -23.92 -24.10
C ILE A 182 21.03 -24.93 -25.25
N GLU A 183 19.88 -25.55 -25.53
CA GLU A 183 19.73 -26.52 -26.63
C GLU A 183 20.02 -25.89 -28.00
N ARG A 184 19.59 -24.64 -28.18
CA ARG A 184 19.72 -23.89 -29.44
C ARG A 184 20.97 -23.01 -29.50
N ALA A 185 21.87 -23.08 -28.52
CA ALA A 185 23.03 -22.20 -28.45
C ALA A 185 24.01 -22.40 -29.62
N GLU A 186 24.10 -23.62 -30.14
CA GLU A 186 25.02 -24.01 -31.22
C GLU A 186 24.42 -23.85 -32.63
N ASP A 187 23.12 -23.53 -32.72
CA ASP A 187 22.45 -23.33 -34.00
C ASP A 187 23.02 -22.09 -34.72
N SER A 188 23.33 -22.23 -36.01
CA SER A 188 23.85 -21.13 -36.83
C SER A 188 22.88 -19.95 -36.97
N ASN A 189 21.58 -20.18 -36.77
CA ASN A 189 20.51 -19.18 -36.81
C ASN A 189 19.98 -18.78 -35.42
N ALA A 190 20.64 -19.17 -34.32
CA ALA A 190 20.22 -18.87 -32.95
C ALA A 190 19.88 -17.38 -32.68
N PRO A 191 20.67 -16.39 -33.16
CA PRO A 191 20.35 -14.97 -32.95
C PRO A 191 19.00 -14.56 -33.54
N GLU A 192 18.63 -15.10 -34.71
CA GLU A 192 17.35 -14.80 -35.34
C GLU A 192 16.20 -15.44 -34.58
N ILE A 193 16.38 -16.66 -34.10
CA ILE A 193 15.40 -17.37 -33.27
C ILE A 193 15.14 -16.56 -31.99
N PHE A 194 16.18 -16.11 -31.29
CA PHE A 194 16.02 -15.33 -30.07
C PHE A 194 15.34 -13.97 -30.31
N SER A 195 15.64 -13.32 -31.44
CA SER A 195 14.96 -12.09 -31.86
C SER A 195 13.46 -12.30 -32.11
N ARG A 196 13.09 -13.43 -32.74
CA ARG A 196 11.68 -13.78 -32.98
C ARG A 196 10.96 -14.12 -31.68
N VAL A 197 11.58 -14.92 -30.80
CA VAL A 197 10.96 -15.32 -29.53
C VAL A 197 10.68 -14.10 -28.65
N LEU A 198 11.59 -13.12 -28.57
CA LEU A 198 11.33 -11.87 -27.85
C LEU A 198 10.05 -11.18 -28.33
N ASN A 199 9.86 -11.09 -29.65
CA ASN A 199 8.71 -10.42 -30.25
C ASN A 199 7.41 -11.20 -30.00
N TYR A 200 7.42 -12.53 -30.13
CA TYR A 200 6.25 -13.37 -29.83
C TYR A 200 5.88 -13.37 -28.35
N PHE A 201 6.88 -13.50 -27.48
CA PHE A 201 6.70 -13.32 -26.03
C PHE A 201 6.07 -11.97 -25.74
N SER A 202 6.61 -10.88 -26.33
CA SER A 202 6.13 -9.53 -26.06
C SER A 202 4.71 -9.32 -26.56
N PHE A 203 4.35 -9.86 -27.72
CA PHE A 203 2.98 -9.80 -28.25
C PHE A 203 1.97 -10.46 -27.31
N ILE A 204 2.26 -11.69 -26.85
CA ILE A 204 1.37 -12.43 -25.94
C ILE A 204 1.31 -11.75 -24.57
N ALA A 205 2.47 -11.36 -24.04
CA ALA A 205 2.59 -10.72 -22.74
C ALA A 205 1.86 -9.37 -22.69
N LEU A 206 1.96 -8.54 -23.74
CA LEU A 206 1.27 -7.26 -23.82
C LEU A 206 -0.24 -7.41 -24.09
N PHE A 207 -0.67 -8.45 -24.81
CA PHE A 207 -2.09 -8.78 -24.94
C PHE A 207 -2.70 -9.15 -23.58
N ILE A 208 -2.04 -10.01 -22.82
CA ILE A 208 -2.46 -10.40 -21.46
C ILE A 208 -2.44 -9.17 -20.52
N TRP A 209 -1.38 -8.36 -20.60
CA TRP A 209 -1.28 -7.12 -19.84
C TRP A 209 -2.45 -6.18 -20.12
N LEU A 210 -2.80 -5.96 -21.38
CA LEU A 210 -3.90 -5.10 -21.79
C LEU A 210 -5.24 -5.67 -21.30
N PHE A 211 -5.49 -6.96 -21.54
CA PHE A 211 -6.70 -7.63 -21.10
C PHE A 211 -6.91 -7.49 -19.59
N LEU A 212 -5.92 -7.90 -18.79
CA LEU A 212 -6.04 -7.83 -17.33
C LEU A 212 -6.13 -6.39 -16.84
N SER A 213 -5.35 -5.45 -17.40
CA SER A 213 -5.40 -4.04 -16.97
C SER A 213 -6.75 -3.38 -17.21
N VAL A 214 -7.42 -3.75 -18.30
CA VAL A 214 -8.73 -3.21 -18.67
C VAL A 214 -9.87 -3.87 -17.89
N PHE A 215 -9.76 -5.17 -17.62
CA PHE A 215 -10.80 -5.95 -16.94
C PHE A 215 -10.60 -6.09 -15.41
N ILE A 216 -9.49 -5.61 -14.84
CA ILE A 216 -9.19 -5.85 -13.41
C ILE A 216 -10.32 -5.36 -12.49
N GLY A 217 -10.92 -4.21 -12.79
CA GLY A 217 -12.04 -3.66 -12.04
C GLY A 217 -13.29 -4.54 -12.08
N ASP A 218 -13.57 -5.19 -13.21
CA ASP A 218 -14.69 -6.13 -13.33
C ASP A 218 -14.37 -7.43 -12.58
N ILE A 219 -13.14 -7.95 -12.71
CA ILE A 219 -12.70 -9.19 -12.07
C ILE A 219 -12.84 -9.09 -10.54
N VAL A 220 -12.41 -7.99 -9.94
CA VAL A 220 -12.45 -7.81 -8.47
C VAL A 220 -13.85 -7.49 -7.92
N SER A 221 -14.78 -7.08 -8.79
CA SER A 221 -16.16 -6.75 -8.43
C SER A 221 -17.15 -7.89 -8.65
N ILE A 222 -16.70 -9.04 -9.17
CA ILE A 222 -17.52 -10.25 -9.22
C ILE A 222 -17.95 -10.63 -7.79
N GLU A 223 -19.23 -10.90 -7.59
CA GLU A 223 -19.78 -11.33 -6.30
C GLU A 223 -19.82 -12.85 -6.21
N ILE A 224 -19.22 -13.43 -5.15
CA ILE A 224 -19.25 -14.88 -4.90
C ILE A 224 -20.61 -15.31 -4.34
N LYS A 225 -21.22 -14.42 -3.54
CA LYS A 225 -22.55 -14.56 -2.93
C LYS A 225 -23.18 -13.17 -2.95
N LYS A 226 -24.52 -13.06 -3.10
CA LYS A 226 -25.22 -11.76 -3.14
C LYS A 226 -24.67 -10.79 -2.09
N GLY A 227 -24.04 -9.70 -2.55
CA GLY A 227 -23.48 -8.64 -1.71
C GLY A 227 -22.07 -8.86 -1.15
N ILE A 228 -21.38 -9.96 -1.48
CA ILE A 228 -19.99 -10.23 -1.07
C ILE A 228 -19.09 -10.26 -2.32
N PRO A 229 -18.42 -9.13 -2.65
CA PRO A 229 -17.46 -9.10 -3.75
C PRO A 229 -16.23 -9.98 -3.43
N ILE A 230 -15.56 -10.52 -4.46
CA ILE A 230 -14.30 -11.29 -4.32
C ILE A 230 -13.27 -10.47 -3.53
N VAL A 231 -13.20 -9.17 -3.79
CA VAL A 231 -12.31 -8.24 -3.10
C VAL A 231 -13.15 -7.14 -2.45
N ASN A 232 -12.91 -6.88 -1.17
CA ASN A 232 -13.58 -5.80 -0.44
C ASN A 232 -13.34 -4.45 -1.14
N ALA A 233 -14.39 -3.63 -1.24
CA ALA A 233 -14.39 -2.32 -1.91
C ALA A 233 -13.28 -1.36 -1.40
N ILE A 234 -12.83 -1.53 -0.16
CA ILE A 234 -11.68 -0.83 0.43
C ILE A 234 -10.42 -0.93 -0.46
N TYR A 235 -10.18 -2.09 -1.06
CA TYR A 235 -8.98 -2.32 -1.86
C TYR A 235 -9.05 -1.73 -3.28
N TYR A 236 -10.23 -1.25 -3.71
CA TYR A 236 -10.41 -0.71 -5.06
C TYR A 236 -9.59 0.56 -5.29
N GLN A 237 -9.29 1.30 -4.22
CA GLN A 237 -8.44 2.49 -4.28
C GLN A 237 -7.02 2.16 -4.79
N GLY A 238 -6.53 0.95 -4.51
CA GLY A 238 -5.20 0.50 -4.94
C GLY A 238 -5.17 -0.08 -6.35
N LEU A 239 -6.29 -0.27 -7.06
CA LEU A 239 -6.30 -0.94 -8.37
C LEU A 239 -5.44 -0.23 -9.42
N LYS A 240 -5.22 1.08 -9.25
CA LYS A 240 -4.37 1.90 -10.12
C LYS A 240 -2.93 1.39 -10.20
N ILE A 241 -2.44 0.67 -9.20
CA ILE A 241 -1.07 0.14 -9.20
C ILE A 241 -0.92 -1.15 -10.02
N VAL A 242 -2.01 -1.89 -10.26
CA VAL A 242 -1.97 -3.21 -10.88
C VAL A 242 -1.36 -3.17 -12.28
N PRO A 243 -1.81 -2.29 -13.21
CA PRO A 243 -1.22 -2.19 -14.55
C PRO A 243 0.28 -1.81 -14.53
N ILE A 244 0.70 -1.00 -13.55
CA ILE A 244 2.09 -0.58 -13.38
C ILE A 244 2.97 -1.77 -12.98
N ILE A 245 2.54 -2.54 -11.95
CA ILE A 245 3.29 -3.72 -11.49
C ILE A 245 3.31 -4.80 -12.57
N MET A 246 2.20 -5.02 -13.28
CA MET A 246 2.18 -5.93 -14.41
C MET A 246 3.14 -5.50 -15.53
N GLY A 247 3.23 -4.19 -15.81
CA GLY A 247 4.23 -3.64 -16.72
C GLY A 247 5.66 -3.90 -16.22
N ALA A 248 5.87 -3.84 -14.91
CA ALA A 248 7.15 -4.18 -14.29
C ALA A 248 7.52 -5.67 -14.53
N TYR A 249 6.56 -6.59 -14.39
CA TYR A 249 6.77 -8.00 -14.72
C TYR A 249 7.00 -8.24 -16.21
N PHE A 250 6.34 -7.50 -17.11
CA PHE A 250 6.66 -7.53 -18.54
C PHE A 250 8.12 -7.14 -18.80
N LEU A 251 8.62 -6.08 -18.15
CA LEU A 251 10.03 -5.67 -18.24
C LEU A 251 10.98 -6.73 -17.69
N ASN A 252 10.61 -7.42 -16.61
CA ASN A 252 11.34 -8.59 -16.13
C ASN A 252 11.38 -9.72 -17.19
N GLY A 253 10.31 -9.91 -17.94
CA GLY A 253 10.28 -10.80 -19.10
C GLY A 253 11.25 -10.39 -20.22
N LEU A 254 11.37 -9.09 -20.50
CA LEU A 254 12.41 -8.59 -21.41
C LEU A 254 13.82 -8.87 -20.89
N TYR A 255 14.05 -8.66 -19.59
CA TYR A 255 15.31 -9.00 -18.93
C TYR A 255 15.67 -10.48 -19.11
N ILE A 256 14.72 -11.40 -18.90
CA ILE A 256 14.91 -12.85 -19.11
C ILE A 256 15.27 -13.17 -20.57
N ASN A 257 14.62 -12.53 -21.54
CA ASN A 257 14.97 -12.71 -22.95
C ASN A 257 16.40 -12.23 -23.25
N PHE A 258 16.78 -11.06 -22.74
CA PHE A 258 18.11 -10.48 -22.94
C PHE A 258 19.23 -11.19 -22.17
N ILE A 259 18.90 -12.01 -21.18
CA ILE A 259 19.87 -12.87 -20.49
C ILE A 259 20.44 -13.96 -21.41
N ALA A 260 19.67 -14.43 -22.41
CA ALA A 260 20.03 -15.61 -23.20
C ALA A 260 21.49 -15.61 -23.71
N PRO A 261 22.00 -14.51 -24.32
CA PRO A 261 23.38 -14.48 -24.81
C PRO A 261 24.44 -14.56 -23.71
N LEU A 262 24.13 -14.09 -22.49
CA LEU A 262 25.05 -14.16 -21.34
C LEU A 262 25.09 -15.55 -20.70
N ILE A 263 24.02 -16.34 -20.84
CA ILE A 263 24.01 -17.75 -20.43
C ILE A 263 24.96 -18.54 -21.33
N ILE A 264 24.87 -18.33 -22.65
CA ILE A 264 25.71 -18.99 -23.66
C ILE A 264 27.19 -18.72 -23.38
N GLU A 265 27.54 -17.45 -23.18
CA GLU A 265 28.90 -16.98 -22.89
C GLU A 265 29.33 -17.17 -21.42
N LYS A 266 28.49 -17.79 -20.59
CA LYS A 266 28.73 -18.03 -19.15
C LYS A 266 29.14 -16.78 -18.36
N ASN A 267 28.69 -15.60 -18.78
CA ASN A 267 29.01 -14.31 -18.14
C ASN A 267 28.06 -14.01 -16.97
N THR A 268 28.19 -14.77 -15.89
CA THR A 268 27.37 -14.63 -14.68
C THR A 268 27.63 -13.34 -13.92
N LYS A 269 28.82 -12.74 -14.06
CA LYS A 269 29.17 -11.45 -13.43
C LYS A 269 28.28 -10.32 -13.93
N ALA A 270 28.02 -10.25 -15.24
CA ALA A 270 27.13 -9.24 -15.81
C ALA A 270 25.68 -9.37 -15.29
N ILE A 271 25.19 -10.61 -15.14
CA ILE A 271 23.88 -10.91 -14.56
C ILE A 271 23.85 -10.41 -13.11
N MET A 272 24.85 -10.76 -12.30
CA MET A 272 24.97 -10.34 -10.90
C MET A 272 25.00 -8.82 -10.74
N TYR A 273 25.86 -8.10 -11.48
CA TYR A 273 25.96 -6.65 -11.39
C TYR A 273 24.65 -5.96 -11.79
N SER A 274 24.00 -6.44 -12.84
CA SER A 274 22.71 -5.89 -13.28
C SER A 274 21.63 -6.05 -12.20
N THR A 275 21.58 -7.20 -11.52
CA THR A 275 20.63 -7.45 -10.43
C THR A 275 20.93 -6.60 -9.19
N ILE A 276 22.19 -6.46 -8.79
CA ILE A 276 22.58 -5.61 -7.65
C ILE A 276 22.23 -4.14 -7.92
N LEU A 277 22.56 -3.63 -9.11
CA LEU A 277 22.20 -2.26 -9.51
C LEU A 277 20.68 -2.07 -9.59
N GLY A 278 19.95 -3.09 -10.07
CA GLY A 278 18.49 -3.12 -10.03
C GLY A 278 17.95 -2.98 -8.62
N ALA A 279 18.40 -3.80 -7.68
CA ALA A 279 17.98 -3.74 -6.28
C ALA A 279 18.35 -2.41 -5.59
N ALA A 280 19.56 -1.90 -5.83
CA ALA A 280 20.00 -0.61 -5.31
C ALA A 280 19.16 0.54 -5.87
N SER A 281 18.85 0.53 -7.17
CA SER A 281 17.96 1.52 -7.79
C SER A 281 16.55 1.44 -7.20
N ASN A 282 16.07 0.25 -6.84
CA ASN A 282 14.75 0.07 -6.25
C ASN A 282 14.65 0.75 -4.89
N LEU A 283 15.65 0.53 -4.04
CA LEU A 283 15.76 1.20 -2.74
C LEU A 283 15.83 2.72 -2.93
N PHE A 284 16.69 3.18 -3.84
CA PHE A 284 16.83 4.61 -4.16
C PHE A 284 15.50 5.25 -4.57
N PHE A 285 14.78 4.65 -5.53
CA PHE A 285 13.49 5.17 -5.98
C PHE A 285 12.41 5.06 -4.89
N ASN A 286 12.43 4.03 -4.05
CA ASN A 286 11.50 3.93 -2.93
C ASN A 286 11.67 5.09 -1.94
N PHE A 287 12.90 5.43 -1.56
CA PHE A 287 13.16 6.59 -0.70
C PHE A 287 12.74 7.93 -1.33
N LEU A 288 12.77 8.03 -2.68
CA LEU A 288 12.40 9.25 -3.39
C LEU A 288 10.89 9.37 -3.67
N LEU A 289 10.24 8.27 -4.03
CA LEU A 289 8.88 8.25 -4.59
C LEU A 289 7.81 7.91 -3.55
N ILE A 290 8.09 7.04 -2.58
CA ILE A 290 7.09 6.67 -1.56
C ILE A 290 6.62 7.88 -0.75
N PRO A 291 7.51 8.79 -0.27
CA PRO A 291 7.05 9.96 0.48
C PRO A 291 6.13 10.90 -0.31
N LYS A 292 6.23 10.92 -1.65
CA LYS A 292 5.45 11.82 -2.52
C LYS A 292 4.20 11.17 -3.11
N TYR A 293 4.26 9.87 -3.39
CA TYR A 293 3.24 9.16 -4.18
C TYR A 293 2.71 7.89 -3.49
N SER A 294 3.06 7.64 -2.22
CA SER A 294 2.63 6.47 -1.43
C SER A 294 2.82 5.16 -2.23
N ILE A 295 1.77 4.33 -2.29
CA ILE A 295 1.75 3.03 -2.98
C ILE A 295 2.06 3.11 -4.47
N ILE A 296 1.70 4.22 -5.14
CA ILE A 296 2.00 4.43 -6.57
C ILE A 296 3.52 4.63 -6.72
N GLY A 297 4.14 5.34 -5.77
CA GLY A 297 5.57 5.53 -5.71
C GLY A 297 6.32 4.20 -5.62
N ALA A 298 5.90 3.29 -4.74
CA ALA A 298 6.49 1.95 -4.62
C ALA A 298 6.39 1.14 -5.92
N SER A 299 5.24 1.18 -6.61
CA SER A 299 5.05 0.50 -7.89
C SER A 299 5.89 1.08 -9.01
N LEU A 300 6.04 2.40 -9.08
CA LEU A 300 6.91 3.07 -10.04
C LEU A 300 8.39 2.75 -9.79
N SER A 301 8.81 2.64 -8.52
CA SER A 301 10.17 2.18 -8.17
C SER A 301 10.44 0.78 -8.73
N CYS A 302 9.49 -0.15 -8.56
CA CYS A 302 9.60 -1.52 -9.11
C CYS A 302 9.71 -1.51 -10.64
N PHE A 303 8.85 -0.74 -11.31
CA PHE A 303 8.87 -0.58 -12.75
C PHE A 303 10.21 -0.01 -13.25
N ALA A 304 10.68 1.08 -12.65
CA ALA A 304 11.93 1.73 -13.02
C ALA A 304 13.15 0.82 -12.81
N SER A 305 13.17 0.04 -11.73
CA SER A 305 14.25 -0.91 -11.46
C SER A 305 14.30 -2.05 -12.47
N TYR A 306 13.17 -2.65 -12.83
CA TYR A 306 13.16 -3.67 -13.88
C TYR A 306 13.50 -3.10 -15.26
N LEU A 307 13.10 -1.86 -15.55
CA LEU A 307 13.51 -1.18 -16.77
C LEU A 307 15.04 -1.01 -16.82
N LEU A 308 15.63 -0.54 -15.72
CA LEU A 308 17.08 -0.39 -15.61
C LEU A 308 17.79 -1.75 -15.76
N MET A 309 17.30 -2.80 -15.10
CA MET A 309 17.84 -4.15 -15.23
C MET A 309 17.79 -4.64 -16.68
N ALA A 310 16.66 -4.46 -17.37
CA ALA A 310 16.50 -4.84 -18.77
C ALA A 310 17.46 -4.07 -19.69
N MET A 311 17.68 -2.78 -19.44
CA MET A 311 18.64 -1.97 -20.21
C MET A 311 20.09 -2.40 -19.96
N LEU A 312 20.49 -2.59 -18.69
CA LEU A 312 21.84 -3.02 -18.32
C LEU A 312 22.17 -4.38 -18.90
N ILE A 313 21.27 -5.35 -18.74
CA ILE A 313 21.50 -6.69 -19.25
C ILE A 313 21.57 -6.68 -20.78
N ARG A 314 20.75 -5.86 -21.44
CA ARG A 314 20.80 -5.72 -22.90
C ARG A 314 22.13 -5.14 -23.37
N PHE A 315 22.67 -4.17 -22.63
CA PHE A 315 23.97 -3.57 -22.92
C PHE A 315 25.11 -4.58 -22.78
N TYR A 316 25.16 -5.35 -21.68
CA TYR A 316 26.16 -6.40 -21.50
C TYR A 316 26.00 -7.54 -22.51
N SER A 317 24.75 -7.97 -22.75
CA SER A 317 24.40 -9.01 -23.72
C SER A 317 24.90 -8.68 -25.12
N TYR A 318 24.78 -7.43 -25.57
CA TYR A 318 25.28 -7.00 -26.88
C TYR A 318 26.78 -7.23 -27.07
N LYS A 319 27.55 -6.97 -26.01
CA LYS A 319 29.02 -7.03 -26.05
C LYS A 319 29.52 -8.46 -26.08
N SER A 320 28.82 -9.38 -25.42
CA SER A 320 29.20 -10.78 -25.34
C SER A 320 28.79 -11.56 -26.59
N TYR A 321 27.51 -11.52 -26.97
CA TYR A 321 27.01 -12.25 -28.13
C TYR A 321 25.91 -11.42 -28.83
N PRO A 322 26.20 -10.79 -29.99
CA PRO A 322 25.39 -9.73 -30.55
C PRO A 322 24.12 -10.26 -31.24
N VAL A 323 23.02 -10.31 -30.50
CA VAL A 323 21.69 -10.56 -31.06
C VAL A 323 21.07 -9.26 -31.59
N LYS A 324 20.71 -9.26 -32.88
CA LYS A 324 19.99 -8.15 -33.52
C LYS A 324 18.49 -8.29 -33.29
N TYR A 325 18.02 -7.74 -32.17
CA TYR A 325 16.60 -7.67 -31.86
C TYR A 325 15.86 -6.68 -32.79
N ASP A 326 14.67 -7.07 -33.26
CA ASP A 326 13.80 -6.17 -34.03
C ASP A 326 13.06 -5.21 -33.09
N TYR A 327 13.71 -4.09 -32.77
CA TYR A 327 13.15 -3.06 -31.91
C TYR A 327 11.95 -2.34 -32.51
N ARG A 328 11.83 -2.31 -33.84
CA ARG A 328 10.70 -1.66 -34.50
C ARG A 328 9.43 -2.43 -34.18
N ARG A 329 9.45 -3.76 -34.31
CA ARG A 329 8.33 -4.63 -33.92
C ARG A 329 7.97 -4.45 -32.44
N LEU A 330 8.96 -4.51 -31.54
CA LEU A 330 8.73 -4.31 -30.10
C LEU A 330 8.13 -2.93 -29.78
N ALA A 331 8.63 -1.87 -30.40
CA ALA A 331 8.13 -0.51 -30.19
C ALA A 331 6.68 -0.35 -30.67
N VAL A 332 6.32 -0.94 -31.81
CA VAL A 332 4.93 -0.95 -32.29
C VAL A 332 4.02 -1.70 -31.31
N LEU A 333 4.43 -2.87 -30.82
CA LEU A 333 3.66 -3.63 -29.83
C LEU A 333 3.38 -2.81 -28.56
N LEU A 334 4.41 -2.14 -28.04
CA LEU A 334 4.30 -1.29 -26.85
C LEU A 334 3.41 -0.07 -27.09
N LEU A 335 3.63 0.63 -28.21
CA LEU A 335 2.87 1.83 -28.54
C LEU A 335 1.38 1.51 -28.69
N VAL A 336 1.03 0.43 -29.39
CA VAL A 336 -0.36 0.02 -29.56
C VAL A 336 -0.99 -0.39 -28.22
N ALA A 337 -0.31 -1.22 -27.42
CA ALA A 337 -0.83 -1.64 -26.11
C ALA A 337 -1.08 -0.45 -25.17
N VAL A 338 -0.08 0.44 -25.04
CA VAL A 338 -0.17 1.62 -24.17
C VAL A 338 -1.21 2.60 -24.68
N SER A 339 -1.33 2.80 -25.99
CA SER A 339 -2.33 3.71 -26.57
C SER A 339 -3.75 3.20 -26.33
N LEU A 340 -4.01 1.90 -26.50
CA LEU A 340 -5.31 1.30 -26.23
C LEU A 340 -5.67 1.38 -24.75
N TYR A 341 -4.71 1.14 -23.85
CA TYR A 341 -4.91 1.32 -22.42
C TYR A 341 -5.18 2.79 -22.05
N LEU A 342 -4.49 3.75 -22.69
CA LEU A 342 -4.72 5.18 -22.45
C LEU A 342 -6.11 5.62 -22.93
N ILE A 343 -6.57 5.11 -24.08
CA ILE A 343 -7.94 5.34 -24.57
C ILE A 343 -8.96 4.82 -23.54
N TYR A 344 -8.74 3.62 -23.01
CA TYR A 344 -9.57 3.10 -21.92
C TYR A 344 -9.56 4.01 -20.69
N TYR A 345 -8.37 4.41 -20.22
CA TYR A 345 -8.21 5.26 -19.03
C TYR A 345 -8.88 6.63 -19.18
N LEU A 346 -8.87 7.20 -20.39
CA LEU A 346 -9.50 8.50 -20.70
C LEU A 346 -11.01 8.42 -20.93
N SER A 347 -11.54 7.26 -21.32
CA SER A 347 -12.96 7.05 -21.67
C SER A 347 -13.92 7.01 -20.45
N ASN A 348 -13.59 7.71 -19.38
CA ASN A 348 -14.16 7.65 -18.03
C ASN A 348 -15.68 8.01 -17.95
N GLY A 349 -16.59 7.17 -18.45
CA GLY A 349 -18.05 7.44 -18.43
C GLY A 349 -19.00 6.29 -18.85
N ARG A 350 -20.02 6.05 -18.00
CA ARG A 350 -21.24 5.19 -18.10
C ARG A 350 -21.08 3.68 -18.42
N THR A 351 -21.62 2.88 -17.49
CA THR A 351 -21.35 1.45 -17.23
C THR A 351 -21.57 0.48 -18.40
N ALA A 352 -22.57 0.67 -19.26
CA ALA A 352 -22.86 -0.28 -20.34
C ALA A 352 -21.96 -0.10 -21.58
N HIS A 353 -21.66 1.14 -21.97
CA HIS A 353 -20.79 1.42 -23.10
C HIS A 353 -19.32 1.07 -22.81
N ILE A 354 -18.93 1.12 -21.54
CA ILE A 354 -17.58 0.75 -21.10
C ILE A 354 -17.30 -0.73 -21.34
N PHE A 355 -18.21 -1.66 -21.02
CA PHE A 355 -17.91 -3.09 -21.17
C PHE A 355 -17.69 -3.50 -22.64
N LEU A 356 -18.54 -3.02 -23.55
CA LEU A 356 -18.35 -3.24 -24.99
C LEU A 356 -17.05 -2.58 -25.49
N LEU A 357 -16.74 -1.37 -25.02
CA LEU A 357 -15.46 -0.71 -25.33
C LEU A 357 -14.27 -1.56 -24.88
N LYS A 358 -14.30 -2.15 -23.68
CA LYS A 358 -13.23 -3.02 -23.16
C LYS A 358 -12.96 -4.19 -24.10
N ILE A 359 -14.01 -4.88 -24.53
CA ILE A 359 -13.92 -5.98 -25.50
C ILE A 359 -13.30 -5.47 -26.81
N VAL A 360 -13.85 -4.38 -27.36
CA VAL A 360 -13.35 -3.79 -28.62
C VAL A 360 -11.87 -3.42 -28.50
N LEU A 361 -11.43 -2.80 -27.41
CA LEU A 361 -10.03 -2.41 -27.22
C LEU A 361 -9.09 -3.62 -27.11
N VAL A 362 -9.50 -4.68 -26.41
CA VAL A 362 -8.70 -5.90 -26.31
C VAL A 362 -8.58 -6.60 -27.66
N PHE A 363 -9.67 -6.74 -28.42
CA PHE A 363 -9.64 -7.34 -29.77
C PHE A 363 -9.03 -6.41 -30.84
N ALA A 364 -9.02 -5.10 -30.61
CA ALA A 364 -8.31 -4.16 -31.48
C ALA A 364 -6.80 -4.40 -31.44
N TYR A 365 -6.22 -4.83 -30.32
CA TYR A 365 -4.79 -5.10 -30.20
C TYR A 365 -4.27 -6.09 -31.26
N PRO A 366 -4.70 -7.37 -31.30
CA PRO A 366 -4.21 -8.32 -32.31
C PRO A 366 -4.55 -7.87 -33.73
N THR A 367 -5.69 -7.19 -33.92
CA THR A 367 -6.11 -6.67 -35.23
C THR A 367 -5.16 -5.59 -35.76
N ILE A 368 -4.84 -4.58 -34.93
CA ILE A 368 -3.91 -3.51 -35.30
C ILE A 368 -2.51 -4.07 -35.57
N ILE A 369 -2.05 -5.02 -34.75
CA ILE A 369 -0.73 -5.65 -34.94
C ILE A 369 -0.67 -6.49 -36.22
N TYR A 370 -1.76 -7.16 -36.60
CA TYR A 370 -1.85 -7.86 -37.87
C TYR A 370 -1.66 -6.91 -39.06
N PHE A 371 -2.28 -5.72 -39.02
CA PHE A 371 -2.15 -4.71 -40.08
C PHE A 371 -0.87 -3.87 -40.00
N SER A 372 -0.19 -3.81 -38.86
CA SER A 372 1.05 -3.03 -38.70
C SER A 372 2.28 -3.65 -39.39
N GLY A 373 2.11 -4.79 -40.06
CA GLY A 373 3.21 -5.51 -40.72
C GLY A 373 4.13 -6.22 -39.73
N PHE A 374 3.64 -6.54 -38.53
CA PHE A 374 4.41 -7.25 -37.51
C PHE A 374 4.78 -8.68 -37.95
N PHE A 375 3.85 -9.41 -38.56
CA PHE A 375 4.11 -10.76 -39.06
C PHE A 375 4.76 -10.70 -40.44
N SER A 376 5.85 -11.44 -40.64
CA SER A 376 6.44 -11.60 -41.98
C SER A 376 5.50 -12.40 -42.89
N LYS A 377 5.65 -12.24 -44.22
CA LYS A 377 4.85 -13.01 -45.19
C LYS A 377 5.04 -14.52 -45.03
N GLU A 378 6.24 -14.96 -44.66
CA GLU A 378 6.55 -16.36 -44.34
C GLU A 378 5.83 -16.82 -43.07
N GLU A 379 5.83 -16.01 -42.02
CA GLU A 379 5.13 -16.31 -40.75
C GLU A 379 3.62 -16.45 -40.99
N LEU A 380 3.03 -15.53 -41.76
CA LEU A 380 1.61 -15.59 -42.16
C LEU A 380 1.29 -16.83 -43.01
N SER A 381 2.19 -17.22 -43.91
CA SER A 381 2.00 -18.43 -44.72
C SER A 381 2.02 -19.71 -43.88
N LYS A 382 2.92 -19.80 -42.89
CA LYS A 382 3.00 -20.93 -41.95
C LYS A 382 1.79 -21.01 -41.02
N ILE A 383 1.27 -19.87 -40.56
CA ILE A 383 0.05 -19.82 -39.76
C ILE A 383 -1.14 -20.31 -40.60
N LYS A 384 -1.24 -19.87 -41.86
CA LYS A 384 -2.31 -20.33 -42.77
C LYS A 384 -2.25 -21.82 -43.07
N SER A 385 -1.05 -22.40 -43.19
CA SER A 385 -0.89 -23.85 -43.41
C SER A 385 -1.12 -24.72 -42.17
N LEU A 386 -1.28 -24.12 -40.98
CA LEU A 386 -1.66 -24.84 -39.75
C LEU A 386 -3.18 -24.79 -39.49
N ILE A 387 -3.87 -23.83 -40.11
CA ILE A 387 -5.32 -23.61 -39.96
C ILE A 387 -6.11 -24.31 -41.08
N ASN A 388 -5.50 -24.43 -42.27
CA ASN A 388 -5.95 -25.31 -43.34
C ASN A 388 -5.34 -26.70 -43.17
#